data_AF-A0A286F7S3-F1
#
_entry.id   AF-A0A286F7S3-F1
#
_cell.length_a   1.000
_cell.length_b   1.000
_cell.length_c   1.000
_cell.angle_alpha   90.00
_cell.angle_beta   90.00
_cell.angle_gamma   90.00
#
_symmetry.space_group_name_H-M   'P 1'
#
loop_
_entity.id
_entity.type
_entity.pdbx_description
1 polymer ?
#
loop_
_entity_poly.entity_id
_entity_poly.type
_entity_poly.pdbx_seq_one_letter_code
_entity_poly.pdbx_strand_id
1 'polypeptide(L)'
;MTKSATYTTDIDQLRRGLHTIGIPVAVESSADFTYPINSYLYRNPDGSIRWLWPVAAKEPDFLRFYQVDSQRAQVFVWVVRLLFRLGLGRWVAHDRLTLYTSESGNQLVRQSQIKRWALFTGVAGPNRKLVIWHCMRSGKRYLTKIAVGSAALSGLRQEARALRQLQQTPFLQVNTPALTAYSLRFVTTGFLIQEDIGVTCMPQTNQLAQLPEHILQEIFSRNWHTQPLYQTRFWRQAHQNLSALRTANDPRIPAGLLDKLDLLMQSLNDQMTVPIAAAHGNFTPWTILLSGRQVSVVDWERYAEELPGLYDLFHFLYQSATRINNQDYSTTRHLIDATLNRPEWKLFRETYQLDTGLAEILYLAYTVTATLQDYSQQMDWSEQVSGQLTTWSDALTHWLNRQEVSSDHQLLFQDVAFWLHQQPNGTLTATSYTGLVPDAVDLCVPQSTALQLAYYLQHHSLTHELVSKPGEGMNQLYIRCLDNSTLRINLNWQVKPGKLSVWSLSGSRLGTTLVGLKYLTSKSVKRTFTYFIA
;
A
#
# COMPACT_ATOMS: atom_id res chain seq x y z
N MET A 1 18.85 -12.30 9.62
CA MET A 1 20.19 -11.99 9.09
C MET A 1 21.03 -11.34 10.18
N THR A 2 22.32 -11.66 10.30
CA THR A 2 23.23 -10.96 11.23
C THR A 2 23.56 -9.57 10.68
N LYS A 3 23.84 -8.58 11.55
CA LYS A 3 24.18 -7.19 11.14
C LYS A 3 25.32 -7.13 10.11
N SER A 4 26.24 -8.10 10.14
CA SER A 4 27.34 -8.23 9.17
C SER A 4 26.85 -8.60 7.77
N ALA A 5 25.92 -9.57 7.66
CA ALA A 5 25.38 -10.01 6.38
C ALA A 5 24.54 -8.93 5.67
N THR A 6 23.76 -8.16 6.43
CA THR A 6 22.98 -7.03 5.90
C THR A 6 23.88 -5.95 5.29
N TYR A 7 24.97 -5.62 6.00
CA TYR A 7 25.94 -4.62 5.56
C TYR A 7 26.63 -5.02 4.24
N THR A 8 27.08 -6.27 4.12
CA THR A 8 27.68 -6.80 2.88
C THR A 8 26.70 -6.71 1.70
N THR A 9 25.43 -7.04 1.94
CA THR A 9 24.38 -6.98 0.91
C THR A 9 24.18 -5.55 0.39
N ASP A 10 24.15 -4.55 1.27
CA ASP A 10 24.01 -3.14 0.87
C ASP A 10 25.22 -2.65 0.07
N ILE A 11 26.44 -3.06 0.44
CA ILE A 11 27.65 -2.75 -0.31
C ILE A 11 27.59 -3.31 -1.72
N ASP A 12 27.18 -4.56 -1.89
CA ASP A 12 27.06 -5.17 -3.23
C ASP A 12 25.98 -4.50 -4.08
N GLN A 13 24.90 -4.02 -3.45
CA GLN A 13 23.89 -3.22 -4.15
C GLN A 13 24.44 -1.86 -4.58
N LEU A 14 25.19 -1.17 -3.71
CA LEU A 14 25.87 0.08 -4.06
C LEU A 14 26.84 -0.12 -5.22
N ARG A 15 27.65 -1.19 -5.19
CA ARG A 15 28.59 -1.53 -6.28
C ARG A 15 27.86 -1.69 -7.62
N ARG A 16 26.81 -2.52 -7.65
CA ARG A 16 26.01 -2.76 -8.87
C ARG A 16 25.31 -1.50 -9.36
N GLY A 17 24.72 -0.73 -8.45
CA GLY A 17 24.00 0.50 -8.77
C GLY A 17 24.92 1.59 -9.33
N LEU A 18 26.04 1.87 -8.66
CA LEU A 18 27.02 2.86 -9.13
C LEU A 18 27.68 2.43 -10.45
N HIS A 19 27.96 1.13 -10.63
CA HIS A 19 28.43 0.60 -11.90
C HIS A 19 27.43 0.90 -13.05
N THR A 20 26.12 0.81 -12.78
CA THR A 20 25.05 1.08 -13.77
C THR A 20 25.16 2.48 -14.35
N ILE A 21 25.49 3.49 -13.52
CA ILE A 21 25.67 4.88 -13.95
C ILE A 21 27.11 5.22 -14.39
N GLY A 22 27.98 4.21 -14.55
CA GLY A 22 29.34 4.38 -15.06
C GLY A 22 30.39 4.68 -14.00
N ILE A 23 30.08 4.46 -12.72
CA ILE A 23 30.98 4.66 -11.58
C ILE A 23 31.24 3.29 -10.93
N PRO A 24 32.05 2.41 -11.53
CA PRO A 24 32.36 1.12 -10.93
C PRO A 24 33.11 1.36 -9.61
N VAL A 25 32.79 0.60 -8.56
CA VAL A 25 33.42 0.76 -7.24
C VAL A 25 33.77 -0.57 -6.56
N ALA A 26 34.80 -0.51 -5.71
CA ALA A 26 35.27 -1.57 -4.81
C ALA A 26 35.43 -1.04 -3.38
N VAL A 27 35.46 -1.94 -2.39
CA VAL A 27 35.66 -1.57 -0.97
C VAL A 27 37.15 -1.45 -0.63
N GLU A 28 37.98 -2.20 -1.33
CA GLU A 28 39.43 -2.20 -1.17
C GLU A 28 40.11 -1.52 -2.37
N SER A 29 41.24 -0.89 -2.10
CA SER A 29 42.06 -0.29 -3.15
C SER A 29 42.78 -1.38 -3.93
N SER A 30 42.80 -1.27 -5.26
CA SER A 30 43.56 -2.16 -6.15
C SER A 30 44.12 -1.36 -7.34
N ALA A 31 44.86 -2.02 -8.23
CA ALA A 31 45.36 -1.37 -9.45
C ALA A 31 44.24 -0.77 -10.32
N ASP A 32 43.06 -1.42 -10.35
CA ASP A 32 41.91 -0.98 -11.15
C ASP A 32 41.00 0.00 -10.39
N PHE A 33 41.12 0.08 -9.06
CA PHE A 33 40.28 0.88 -8.18
C PHE A 33 41.16 1.66 -7.18
N THR A 34 41.69 2.80 -7.62
CA THR A 34 42.65 3.61 -6.85
C THR A 34 42.06 4.89 -6.28
N TYR A 35 40.94 5.38 -6.82
CA TYR A 35 40.41 6.70 -6.48
C TYR A 35 39.38 6.66 -5.35
N PRO A 36 39.68 7.21 -4.16
CA PRO A 36 38.80 7.08 -3.01
C PRO A 36 37.59 8.04 -3.06
N ILE A 37 36.42 7.51 -2.74
CA ILE A 37 35.16 8.20 -2.50
C ILE A 37 34.85 8.05 -1.00
N ASN A 38 35.34 9.02 -0.23
CA ASN A 38 35.19 9.02 1.22
C ASN A 38 33.80 9.52 1.64
N SER A 39 33.04 8.65 2.31
CA SER A 39 31.67 8.93 2.72
C SER A 39 31.45 8.67 4.22
N TYR A 40 30.55 9.44 4.81
CA TYR A 40 29.87 9.06 6.05
C TYR A 40 28.63 8.23 5.71
N LEU A 41 28.20 7.38 6.65
CA LEU A 41 26.96 6.63 6.53
C LEU A 41 26.09 6.74 7.79
N TYR A 42 24.78 6.59 7.58
CA TYR A 42 23.77 6.45 8.62
C TYR A 42 23.05 5.12 8.45
N ARG A 43 22.83 4.36 9.53
CA ARG A 43 22.21 3.03 9.49
C ARG A 43 20.76 3.06 9.98
N ASN A 44 19.94 2.17 9.45
CA ASN A 44 18.64 1.83 10.03
C ASN A 44 18.83 0.97 11.30
N PRO A 45 17.79 0.78 12.14
CA PRO A 45 17.87 -0.06 13.35
C PRO A 45 18.30 -1.52 13.07
N ASP A 46 17.94 -2.05 11.90
CA ASP A 46 18.31 -3.40 11.43
C ASP A 46 19.78 -3.51 10.99
N GLY A 47 20.53 -2.40 10.99
CA GLY A 47 21.93 -2.31 10.59
C GLY A 47 22.16 -2.05 9.10
N SER A 48 21.11 -2.02 8.27
CA SER A 48 21.22 -1.65 6.86
C SER A 48 21.66 -0.20 6.70
N ILE A 49 22.42 0.10 5.66
CA ILE A 49 22.82 1.47 5.33
C ILE A 49 21.57 2.19 4.84
N ARG A 50 21.21 3.32 5.47
CA ARG A 50 20.10 4.19 5.03
C ARG A 50 20.60 5.29 4.10
N TRP A 51 21.60 6.04 4.55
CA TRP A 51 22.12 7.21 3.83
C TRP A 51 23.64 7.18 3.71
N LEU A 52 24.16 7.72 2.61
CA LEU A 52 25.56 8.06 2.43
C LEU A 52 25.72 9.51 1.96
N TRP A 53 26.77 10.18 2.43
CA TRP A 53 27.11 11.53 1.99
C TRP A 53 28.63 11.79 2.09
N PRO A 54 29.20 12.75 1.34
CA PRO A 54 30.62 13.07 1.39
C PRO A 54 31.10 13.45 2.79
N VAL A 55 32.31 13.04 3.15
CA VAL A 55 32.96 13.51 4.40
C VAL A 55 33.18 15.03 4.43
N ALA A 56 33.28 15.66 3.26
CA ALA A 56 33.43 17.10 3.11
C ALA A 56 32.10 17.87 3.05
N ALA A 57 30.96 17.20 3.26
CA ALA A 57 29.65 17.83 3.17
C ALA A 57 29.47 18.90 4.26
N LYS A 58 29.09 20.12 3.85
CA LYS A 58 28.77 21.24 4.75
C LYS A 58 27.28 21.34 5.07
N GLU A 59 26.44 20.60 4.36
CA GLU A 59 24.99 20.59 4.53
C GLU A 59 24.46 19.14 4.59
N PRO A 60 23.40 18.89 5.37
CA PRO A 60 22.85 17.55 5.55
C PRO A 60 21.90 17.18 4.39
N ASP A 61 22.44 17.07 3.17
CA ASP A 61 21.63 16.80 1.97
C ASP A 61 20.89 15.47 2.00
N PHE A 62 21.34 14.50 2.80
CA PHE A 62 20.63 13.24 2.99
C PHE A 62 19.25 13.41 3.64
N LEU A 63 19.01 14.52 4.35
CA LEU A 63 17.67 14.83 4.88
C LEU A 63 16.64 15.07 3.76
N ARG A 64 17.07 15.15 2.50
CA ARG A 64 16.17 15.16 1.33
C ARG A 64 15.36 13.90 1.12
N PHE A 65 15.83 12.81 1.69
CA PHE A 65 15.12 11.53 1.65
C PHE A 65 14.33 11.29 2.95
N TYR A 66 14.29 12.26 3.86
CA TYR A 66 13.65 12.11 5.15
C TYR A 66 12.29 12.81 5.18
N GLN A 67 11.24 12.03 5.38
CA GLN A 67 9.89 12.54 5.58
C GLN A 67 9.76 13.09 7.01
N VAL A 68 9.18 14.29 7.14
CA VAL A 68 9.00 14.98 8.41
C VAL A 68 7.52 14.98 8.75
N ASP A 69 7.06 13.88 9.33
CA ASP A 69 5.65 13.60 9.59
C ASP A 69 5.25 13.68 11.07
N SER A 70 6.23 13.84 11.97
CA SER A 70 6.06 13.82 13.42
C SER A 70 6.91 14.88 14.12
N GLN A 71 6.52 15.26 15.33
CA GLN A 71 7.33 16.17 16.16
C GLN A 71 8.74 15.61 16.41
N ARG A 72 8.85 14.29 16.60
CA ARG A 72 10.15 13.62 16.72
C ARG A 72 10.99 13.79 15.45
N ALA A 73 10.40 13.63 14.27
CA ALA A 73 11.07 13.85 13.00
C ALA A 73 11.50 15.32 12.82
N GLN A 74 10.67 16.27 13.26
CA GLN A 74 11.01 17.70 13.23
C GLN A 74 12.21 18.03 14.13
N VAL A 75 12.20 17.54 15.37
CA VAL A 75 13.32 17.70 16.31
C VAL A 75 14.58 17.06 15.73
N PHE A 76 14.49 15.86 15.17
CA PHE A 76 15.62 15.19 14.52
C PHE A 76 16.23 16.05 13.40
N VAL A 77 15.40 16.55 12.47
CA VAL A 77 15.85 17.43 11.38
C VAL A 77 16.50 18.71 11.92
N TRP A 78 15.90 19.32 12.95
CA TRP A 78 16.44 20.53 13.58
C TRP A 78 17.82 20.27 14.20
N VAL A 79 17.98 19.21 14.99
CA VAL A 79 19.25 18.83 15.62
C VAL A 79 20.31 18.55 14.57
N VAL A 80 19.99 17.77 13.53
CA VAL A 80 20.94 17.46 12.45
C VAL A 80 21.38 18.74 11.72
N ARG A 81 20.45 19.64 11.39
CA ARG A 81 20.78 20.94 10.78
C ARG A 81 21.66 21.79 11.67
N LEU A 82 21.40 21.83 12.98
CA LEU A 82 22.22 22.54 13.95
C LEU A 82 23.64 21.98 14.00
N LEU A 83 23.80 20.65 14.09
CA LEU A 83 25.11 20.00 14.09
C LEU A 83 25.94 20.34 12.85
N PHE A 84 25.32 20.37 11.67
CA PHE A 84 26.01 20.77 10.44
C PHE A 84 26.40 22.25 10.43
N ARG A 85 25.55 23.15 10.94
CA ARG A 85 25.87 24.58 11.09
C ARG A 85 27.06 24.81 12.04
N LEU A 86 27.20 23.97 13.06
CA LEU A 86 28.31 24.02 14.02
C LEU A 86 29.58 23.28 13.53
N GLY A 87 29.58 22.72 12.32
CA GLY A 87 30.71 21.92 11.81
C GLY A 87 30.85 20.54 12.48
N LEU A 88 29.86 20.11 13.26
CA LEU A 88 29.81 18.84 13.98
C LEU A 88 29.03 17.76 13.23
N GLY A 89 28.81 17.90 11.91
CA GLY A 89 28.03 16.96 11.10
C GLY A 89 28.53 15.50 11.17
N ARG A 90 29.81 15.27 11.47
CA ARG A 90 30.38 13.92 11.69
C ARG A 90 29.70 13.14 12.82
N TRP A 91 29.12 13.82 13.81
CA TRP A 91 28.46 13.19 14.96
C TRP A 91 27.09 12.60 14.60
N VAL A 92 26.54 12.96 13.44
CA VAL A 92 25.32 12.34 12.89
C VAL A 92 25.64 10.99 12.24
N ALA A 93 26.87 10.79 11.78
CA ALA A 93 27.28 9.57 11.13
C ALA A 93 27.41 8.42 12.14
N HIS A 94 26.94 7.24 11.74
CA HIS A 94 27.21 6.03 12.50
C HIS A 94 28.60 5.47 12.19
N ASP A 95 29.07 5.65 10.96
CA ASP A 95 30.32 5.08 10.48
C ASP A 95 30.87 5.81 9.25
N ARG A 96 32.06 5.40 8.79
CA ARG A 96 32.68 5.85 7.53
C ARG A 96 32.76 4.69 6.55
N LEU A 97 32.51 4.99 5.28
CA LEU A 97 32.73 4.06 4.17
C LEU A 97 33.60 4.75 3.13
N THR A 98 34.69 4.09 2.77
CA THR A 98 35.51 4.47 1.61
C THR A 98 35.27 3.46 0.51
N LEU A 99 34.78 3.94 -0.63
CA LEU A 99 34.70 3.17 -1.86
C LEU A 99 35.81 3.65 -2.80
N TYR A 100 36.42 2.75 -3.55
CA TYR A 100 37.43 3.09 -4.56
C TYR A 100 36.83 2.93 -5.94
N THR A 101 36.97 3.92 -6.80
CA THR A 101 36.51 3.88 -8.19
C THR A 101 37.67 3.81 -9.17
N SER A 102 37.39 3.38 -10.41
CA SER A 102 38.36 3.34 -11.50
C SER A 102 38.71 4.74 -12.00
N GLU A 103 39.74 4.85 -12.83
CA GLU A 103 40.07 6.10 -13.54
C GLU A 103 38.86 6.66 -14.29
N SER A 104 38.15 5.81 -15.04
CA SER A 104 36.97 6.21 -15.81
C SER A 104 35.84 6.72 -14.92
N GLY A 105 35.59 6.08 -13.77
CA GLY A 105 34.60 6.54 -12.79
C GLY A 105 35.01 7.86 -12.14
N ASN A 106 36.29 8.01 -11.75
CA ASN A 106 36.83 9.25 -11.20
C ASN A 106 36.77 10.40 -12.23
N GLN A 107 37.07 10.13 -13.49
CA GLN A 107 36.96 11.10 -14.58
C GLN A 107 35.50 11.55 -14.76
N LEU A 108 34.54 10.62 -14.75
CA LEU A 108 33.11 10.94 -14.80
C LEU A 108 32.71 11.85 -13.63
N VAL A 109 33.10 11.50 -12.39
CA VAL A 109 32.80 12.30 -11.20
C VAL A 109 33.42 13.70 -11.30
N ARG A 110 34.67 13.83 -11.75
CA ARG A 110 35.35 15.13 -11.93
C ARG A 110 34.70 15.98 -13.03
N GLN A 111 34.32 15.36 -14.16
CA GLN A 111 33.69 16.02 -15.29
C GLN A 111 32.22 16.39 -15.02
N SER A 112 31.54 15.67 -14.13
CA SER A 112 30.12 15.87 -13.82
C SER A 112 29.77 17.25 -13.27
N GLN A 113 30.75 18.07 -12.88
CA GLN A 113 30.54 19.35 -12.20
C GLN A 113 29.64 19.25 -10.95
N ILE A 114 29.49 18.07 -10.36
CA ILE A 114 28.73 17.87 -9.13
C ILE A 114 29.45 18.58 -7.98
N LYS A 115 28.73 19.47 -7.32
CA LYS A 115 29.22 20.22 -6.15
C LYS A 115 28.85 19.50 -4.85
N ARG A 116 27.64 18.94 -4.77
CA ARG A 116 27.09 18.28 -3.59
C ARG A 116 26.29 17.07 -4.00
N TRP A 117 26.29 16.04 -3.16
CA TRP A 117 25.45 14.87 -3.35
C TRP A 117 25.12 14.19 -2.02
N ALA A 118 24.04 13.43 -2.03
CA ALA A 118 23.68 12.47 -0.99
C ALA A 118 22.99 11.27 -1.63
N LEU A 119 23.13 10.09 -1.03
CA LEU A 119 22.57 8.84 -1.52
C LEU A 119 21.64 8.23 -0.46
N PHE A 120 20.46 7.79 -0.91
CA PHE A 120 19.56 6.92 -0.18
C PHE A 120 19.55 5.53 -0.81
N THR A 121 19.69 4.50 0.01
CA THR A 121 19.81 3.10 -0.45
C THR A 121 18.46 2.44 -0.74
N GLY A 122 17.35 3.16 -0.54
CA GLY A 122 16.00 2.66 -0.75
C GLY A 122 15.44 1.91 0.45
N VAL A 123 14.12 1.75 0.47
CA VAL A 123 13.43 0.86 1.41
C VAL A 123 13.54 -0.58 0.90
N ALA A 124 13.71 -1.54 1.81
CA ALA A 124 13.73 -2.96 1.45
C ALA A 124 12.42 -3.39 0.78
N GLY A 125 12.51 -4.16 -0.30
CA GLY A 125 11.36 -4.64 -1.06
C GLY A 125 11.67 -4.87 -2.54
N PRO A 126 10.74 -5.45 -3.32
CA PRO A 126 10.93 -5.76 -4.74
C PRO A 126 11.16 -4.50 -5.59
N ASN A 127 10.60 -3.36 -5.17
CA ASN A 127 10.71 -2.08 -5.86
C ASN A 127 11.87 -1.20 -5.32
N ARG A 128 12.86 -1.79 -4.64
CA ARG A 128 13.98 -1.04 -4.07
C ARG A 128 14.79 -0.32 -5.15
N LYS A 129 15.04 0.97 -4.93
CA LYS A 129 15.83 1.85 -5.81
C LYS A 129 16.88 2.58 -5.00
N LEU A 130 18.09 2.71 -5.52
CA LEU A 130 19.04 3.70 -5.01
C LEU A 130 18.62 5.07 -5.54
N VAL A 131 18.66 6.09 -4.69
CA VAL A 131 18.33 7.47 -5.08
C VAL A 131 19.49 8.36 -4.72
N ILE A 132 20.08 9.01 -5.72
CA ILE A 132 21.15 9.98 -5.56
C ILE A 132 20.56 11.36 -5.81
N TRP A 133 20.61 12.22 -4.81
CA TRP A 133 20.40 13.64 -5.01
C TRP A 133 21.74 14.28 -5.31
N HIS A 134 21.80 15.16 -6.31
CA HIS A 134 23.00 15.93 -6.59
C HIS A 134 22.69 17.35 -7.06
N CYS A 135 23.59 18.27 -6.72
CA CYS A 135 23.55 19.66 -7.13
C CYS A 135 24.80 19.99 -7.95
N MET A 136 24.59 20.55 -9.13
CA MET A 136 25.63 20.97 -10.06
C MET A 136 26.24 22.30 -9.63
N ARG A 137 27.44 22.62 -10.12
CA ARG A 137 28.06 23.96 -9.92
C ARG A 137 27.19 25.11 -10.43
N SER A 138 26.36 24.87 -11.45
CA SER A 138 25.37 25.82 -11.97
C SER A 138 24.21 26.09 -11.01
N GLY A 139 24.07 25.31 -9.93
CA GLY A 139 22.95 25.38 -9.00
C GLY A 139 21.75 24.50 -9.38
N LYS A 140 21.73 23.90 -10.58
CA LYS A 140 20.70 22.93 -10.97
C LYS A 140 20.78 21.67 -10.09
N ARG A 141 19.61 21.13 -9.74
CA ARG A 141 19.47 20.00 -8.80
C ARG A 141 18.73 18.86 -9.48
N TYR A 142 19.15 17.64 -9.19
CA TYR A 142 18.63 16.43 -9.83
C TYR A 142 18.49 15.29 -8.84
N LEU A 143 17.58 14.37 -9.17
CA LEU A 143 17.42 13.07 -8.56
C LEU A 143 17.74 12.00 -9.61
N THR A 144 18.76 11.20 -9.32
CA THR A 144 19.10 10.00 -10.09
C THR A 144 18.56 8.78 -9.35
N LYS A 145 17.55 8.12 -9.91
CA LYS A 145 16.99 6.86 -9.41
C LYS A 145 17.61 5.69 -10.17
N ILE A 146 18.12 4.69 -9.46
CA ILE A 146 18.79 3.51 -10.03
C ILE A 146 18.04 2.27 -9.55
N ALA A 147 17.57 1.45 -10.49
CA ALA A 147 16.81 0.25 -10.18
C ALA A 147 17.70 -0.84 -9.58
N VAL A 148 17.23 -1.48 -8.51
CA VAL A 148 17.86 -2.67 -7.91
C VAL A 148 16.96 -3.88 -8.16
N GLY A 149 17.03 -4.43 -9.38
CA GLY A 149 16.22 -5.59 -9.80
C GLY A 149 15.17 -5.25 -10.86
N SER A 150 14.50 -6.28 -11.36
CA SER A 150 13.54 -6.18 -12.49
C SER A 150 12.26 -5.42 -12.13
N ALA A 151 11.70 -5.62 -10.93
CA ALA A 151 10.50 -4.91 -10.49
C ALA A 151 10.75 -3.40 -10.37
N ALA A 152 11.83 -2.99 -9.70
CA ALA A 152 12.28 -1.60 -9.66
C ALA A 152 12.53 -0.99 -11.06
N LEU A 153 13.04 -1.79 -12.00
CA LEU A 153 13.26 -1.36 -13.39
C LEU A 153 11.94 -1.08 -14.13
N SER A 154 10.91 -1.90 -13.89
CA SER A 154 9.57 -1.67 -14.43
C SER A 154 9.01 -0.33 -13.96
N GLY A 155 9.10 -0.05 -12.66
CA GLY A 155 8.69 1.24 -12.09
C GLY A 155 9.44 2.43 -12.68
N LEU A 156 10.77 2.32 -12.88
CA LEU A 156 11.53 3.37 -13.56
C LEU A 156 11.11 3.59 -15.01
N ARG A 157 10.81 2.52 -15.75
CA ARG A 157 10.33 2.62 -17.13
C ARG A 157 8.98 3.34 -17.19
N GLN A 158 8.09 3.03 -16.25
CA GLN A 158 6.77 3.64 -16.18
C GLN A 158 6.87 5.13 -15.82
N GLU A 159 7.69 5.49 -14.83
CA GLU A 159 7.98 6.88 -14.48
C GLU A 159 8.61 7.64 -15.65
N ALA A 160 9.59 7.05 -16.35
CA ALA A 160 10.21 7.68 -17.53
C ALA A 160 9.19 7.95 -18.64
N ARG A 161 8.26 7.01 -18.88
CA ARG A 161 7.18 7.17 -19.86
C ARG A 161 6.21 8.28 -19.44
N ALA A 162 5.79 8.27 -18.18
CA ALA A 162 4.88 9.27 -17.63
C ALA A 162 5.47 10.68 -17.74
N LEU A 163 6.72 10.88 -17.28
CA LEU A 163 7.36 12.19 -17.34
C LEU A 163 7.56 12.68 -18.77
N ARG A 164 7.91 11.80 -19.73
CA ARG A 164 7.99 12.19 -21.16
C ARG A 164 6.65 12.68 -21.69
N GLN A 165 5.57 11.99 -21.37
CA GLN A 165 4.23 12.38 -21.79
C GLN A 165 3.81 13.70 -21.15
N LEU A 166 4.10 13.88 -19.86
CA LEU A 166 3.81 15.13 -19.14
C LEU A 166 4.66 16.30 -19.65
N GLN A 167 5.87 16.07 -20.16
CA GLN A 167 6.66 17.11 -20.81
C GLN A 167 6.10 17.50 -22.18
N GLN A 168 5.47 16.55 -22.91
CA GLN A 168 4.83 16.82 -24.20
C GLN A 168 3.49 17.54 -24.04
N THR A 169 2.73 17.19 -23.02
CA THR A 169 1.45 17.80 -22.69
C THR A 169 1.47 18.23 -21.21
N PRO A 170 2.15 19.34 -20.88
CA PRO A 170 2.28 19.79 -19.50
C PRO A 170 0.93 20.16 -18.90
N PHE A 171 0.88 20.09 -17.58
CA PHE A 171 -0.15 20.77 -16.82
C PHE A 171 0.09 22.29 -16.89
N LEU A 172 -0.98 23.06 -16.84
CA LEU A 172 -1.00 24.51 -16.77
C LEU A 172 -0.62 25.01 -15.37
N GLN A 173 -1.09 24.35 -14.31
CA GLN A 173 -0.95 24.84 -12.92
C GLN A 173 -0.16 23.89 -12.01
N VAL A 174 0.16 22.69 -12.50
CA VAL A 174 0.88 21.66 -11.74
C VAL A 174 2.30 21.51 -12.26
N ASN A 175 3.28 21.67 -11.37
CA ASN A 175 4.65 21.35 -11.71
C ASN A 175 4.90 19.84 -11.64
N THR A 176 5.62 19.33 -12.63
CA THR A 176 6.09 17.94 -12.66
C THR A 176 7.61 17.93 -12.86
N PRO A 177 8.33 16.91 -12.35
CA PRO A 177 9.75 16.78 -12.59
C PRO A 177 10.04 16.63 -14.09
N ALA A 178 10.97 17.43 -14.62
CA ALA A 178 11.43 17.21 -15.99
C ALA A 178 12.34 15.98 -16.04
N LEU A 179 12.02 15.03 -16.93
CA LEU A 179 12.95 13.93 -17.26
C LEU A 179 14.15 14.51 -18.00
N THR A 180 15.34 14.33 -17.43
CA THR A 180 16.61 14.80 -18.02
C THR A 180 17.32 13.67 -18.75
N ALA A 181 17.32 12.47 -18.18
CA ALA A 181 17.92 11.30 -18.81
C ALA A 181 17.22 10.02 -18.37
N TYR A 182 17.24 9.01 -19.23
CA TYR A 182 16.79 7.66 -18.91
C TYR A 182 17.57 6.68 -19.77
N SER A 183 18.12 5.64 -19.15
CA SER A 183 18.87 4.61 -19.87
C SER A 183 18.63 3.23 -19.28
N LEU A 184 18.49 2.26 -20.18
CA LEU A 184 18.56 0.83 -19.89
C LEU A 184 19.96 0.37 -20.30
N ARG A 185 20.73 -0.18 -19.36
CA ARG A 185 22.11 -0.62 -19.65
C ARG A 185 22.20 -2.13 -19.75
N PHE A 186 21.40 -2.84 -18.95
CA PHE A 186 21.26 -4.31 -18.99
C PHE A 186 19.80 -4.70 -18.74
N VAL A 187 19.45 -5.97 -18.98
CA VAL A 187 18.08 -6.50 -18.76
C VAL A 187 17.56 -6.23 -17.35
N THR A 188 18.45 -6.15 -16.36
CA THR A 188 18.12 -6.01 -14.93
C THR A 188 18.55 -4.68 -14.31
N THR A 189 19.13 -3.75 -15.09
CA THR A 189 19.62 -2.47 -14.55
C THR A 189 19.31 -1.30 -15.47
N GLY A 190 18.96 -0.18 -14.84
CA GLY A 190 18.67 1.07 -15.52
C GLY A 190 18.61 2.22 -14.52
N PHE A 191 18.65 3.43 -15.06
CA PHE A 191 18.54 4.63 -14.26
C PHE A 191 17.65 5.68 -14.94
N LEU A 192 17.12 6.57 -14.12
CA LEU A 192 16.36 7.74 -14.50
C LEU A 192 16.95 8.95 -13.78
N ILE A 193 17.18 10.04 -14.51
CA ILE A 193 17.57 11.34 -13.96
C ILE A 193 16.43 12.31 -14.22
N GLN A 194 15.93 12.93 -13.16
CA GLN A 194 14.91 13.97 -13.21
C GLN A 194 15.34 15.20 -12.44
N GLU A 195 14.72 16.33 -12.75
CA GLU A 195 14.91 17.55 -11.97
C GLU A 195 14.39 17.39 -10.53
N ASP A 196 15.15 17.92 -9.57
CA ASP A 196 14.66 18.12 -8.21
C ASP A 196 13.91 19.46 -8.16
N ILE A 197 12.60 19.36 -8.25
CA ILE A 197 11.68 20.50 -8.19
C ILE A 197 11.65 21.19 -6.81
N GLY A 198 12.47 20.73 -5.85
CA GLY A 198 12.47 21.24 -4.47
C GLY A 198 11.18 20.81 -3.76
N VAL A 199 11.06 20.79 -2.45
CA VAL A 199 11.83 21.48 -1.41
C VAL A 199 11.78 20.59 -0.18
N THR A 200 12.95 20.28 0.36
CA THR A 200 13.11 19.67 1.65
C THR A 200 12.51 20.56 2.72
N CYS A 201 11.41 20.12 3.33
CA CYS A 201 10.71 20.76 4.46
C CYS A 201 9.59 21.76 4.12
N MET A 202 8.83 21.55 3.05
CA MET A 202 7.51 22.18 2.96
C MET A 202 6.45 21.33 3.68
N PRO A 203 5.41 21.94 4.27
CA PRO A 203 4.33 21.19 4.89
C PRO A 203 3.65 20.31 3.84
N GLN A 204 3.74 19.00 4.04
CA GLN A 204 2.86 18.05 3.36
C GLN A 204 1.44 18.34 3.84
N THR A 205 0.49 18.48 2.90
CA THR A 205 -0.92 18.60 3.28
C THR A 205 -1.55 17.22 3.35
N ASN A 206 -2.09 16.89 4.52
CA ASN A 206 -2.99 15.73 4.69
C ASN A 206 -4.45 16.10 4.41
N GLN A 207 -4.71 17.33 3.97
CA GLN A 207 -6.05 17.84 3.73
C GLN A 207 -6.16 18.32 2.29
N LEU A 208 -6.98 17.61 1.50
CA LEU A 208 -7.28 17.99 0.13
C LEU A 208 -7.79 19.44 0.02
N ALA A 209 -8.49 19.91 1.06
CA ALA A 209 -8.99 21.27 1.23
C ALA A 209 -7.93 22.38 1.10
N GLN A 210 -6.66 22.06 1.37
CA GLN A 210 -5.56 23.02 1.30
C GLN A 210 -5.00 23.16 -0.11
N LEU A 211 -5.40 22.26 -1.03
CA LEU A 211 -5.00 22.34 -2.43
C LEU A 211 -5.97 23.28 -3.18
N PRO A 212 -5.46 24.17 -4.04
CA PRO A 212 -6.31 25.04 -4.84
C PRO A 212 -7.28 24.23 -5.72
N GLU A 213 -8.55 24.61 -5.72
CA GLU A 213 -9.62 23.88 -6.43
C GLU A 213 -9.33 23.71 -7.93
N HIS A 214 -8.86 24.75 -8.61
CA HIS A 214 -8.53 24.70 -10.03
C HIS A 214 -7.41 23.69 -10.35
N ILE A 215 -6.52 23.39 -9.40
CA ILE A 215 -5.49 22.36 -9.55
C ILE A 215 -6.10 20.97 -9.43
N LEU A 216 -7.02 20.78 -8.49
CA LEU A 216 -7.75 19.52 -8.35
C LEU A 216 -8.59 19.23 -9.60
N GLN A 217 -9.28 20.25 -10.11
CA GLN A 217 -10.02 20.13 -11.37
C GLN A 217 -9.09 19.72 -12.51
N GLU A 218 -7.95 20.41 -12.68
CA GLU A 218 -7.00 20.11 -13.75
C GLU A 218 -6.44 18.67 -13.67
N ILE A 219 -6.04 18.21 -12.48
CA ILE A 219 -5.50 16.86 -12.28
C ILE A 219 -6.60 15.83 -12.55
N PHE A 220 -7.76 15.98 -11.91
CA PHE A 220 -8.81 14.95 -11.93
C PHE A 220 -9.61 14.90 -13.22
N SER A 221 -9.61 15.98 -14.01
CA SER A 221 -10.25 16.01 -15.33
C SER A 221 -9.28 15.72 -16.48
N ARG A 222 -8.01 15.38 -16.21
CA ARG A 222 -7.03 15.13 -17.26
C ARG A 222 -7.44 13.91 -18.08
N ASN A 223 -7.55 14.09 -19.39
CA ASN A 223 -8.00 13.03 -20.31
C ASN A 223 -9.35 12.43 -19.90
N TRP A 224 -10.26 13.24 -19.34
CA TRP A 224 -11.57 12.77 -18.92
C TRP A 224 -12.43 12.39 -20.12
N HIS A 225 -12.94 11.17 -20.12
CA HIS A 225 -13.91 10.68 -21.09
C HIS A 225 -14.67 9.48 -20.52
N THR A 226 -15.62 8.95 -21.27
CA THR A 226 -16.39 7.78 -20.85
C THR A 226 -16.23 6.64 -21.84
N GLN A 227 -16.20 5.40 -21.35
CA GLN A 227 -16.23 4.20 -22.20
C GLN A 227 -16.95 3.04 -21.50
N PRO A 228 -17.42 2.00 -22.23
CA PRO A 228 -18.00 0.81 -21.61
C PRO A 228 -17.02 0.13 -20.65
N LEU A 229 -17.50 -0.28 -19.47
CA LEU A 229 -16.66 -0.82 -18.40
C LEU A 229 -15.81 -2.01 -18.87
N TYR A 230 -16.39 -2.94 -19.63
CA TYR A 230 -15.69 -4.10 -20.19
C TYR A 230 -14.50 -3.75 -21.11
N GLN A 231 -14.51 -2.55 -21.73
CA GLN A 231 -13.43 -2.09 -22.60
C GLN A 231 -12.25 -1.49 -21.82
N THR A 232 -12.51 -1.01 -20.61
CA THR A 232 -11.50 -0.34 -19.79
C THR A 232 -10.34 -1.28 -19.44
N ARG A 233 -9.12 -0.74 -19.40
CA ARG A 233 -7.93 -1.53 -19.03
C ARG A 233 -7.92 -1.89 -17.54
N PHE A 234 -8.29 -0.96 -16.67
CA PHE A 234 -8.28 -1.18 -15.22
C PHE A 234 -9.25 -2.29 -14.81
N TRP A 235 -10.41 -2.41 -15.47
CA TRP A 235 -11.41 -3.45 -15.15
C TRP A 235 -10.91 -4.85 -15.52
N ARG A 236 -10.37 -5.00 -16.73
CA ARG A 236 -9.74 -6.25 -17.16
C ARG A 236 -8.57 -6.63 -16.26
N GLN A 237 -7.75 -5.66 -15.86
CA GLN A 237 -6.64 -5.88 -14.93
C GLN A 237 -7.16 -6.35 -13.56
N ALA A 238 -8.22 -5.74 -13.03
CA ALA A 238 -8.80 -6.13 -11.74
C ALA A 238 -9.28 -7.59 -11.75
N HIS A 239 -9.97 -8.04 -12.80
CA HIS A 239 -10.40 -9.44 -12.94
C HIS A 239 -9.20 -10.40 -13.05
N GLN A 240 -8.18 -10.04 -13.83
CA GLN A 240 -6.95 -10.84 -13.95
C GLN A 240 -6.23 -10.97 -12.62
N ASN A 241 -6.12 -9.86 -11.88
CA ASN A 241 -5.49 -9.82 -10.57
C ASN A 241 -6.26 -10.67 -9.56
N LEU A 242 -7.60 -10.55 -9.51
CA LEU A 242 -8.44 -11.36 -8.64
C LEU A 242 -8.29 -12.86 -8.95
N SER A 243 -8.30 -13.24 -10.24
CA SER A 243 -8.08 -14.64 -10.65
C SER A 243 -6.68 -15.14 -10.26
N ALA A 244 -5.64 -14.30 -10.44
CA ALA A 244 -4.27 -14.64 -10.06
C ALA A 244 -4.12 -14.79 -8.54
N LEU A 245 -4.76 -13.92 -7.76
CA LEU A 245 -4.78 -13.99 -6.29
C LEU A 245 -5.47 -15.26 -5.80
N ARG A 246 -6.63 -15.61 -6.37
CA ARG A 246 -7.32 -16.87 -6.05
C ARG A 246 -6.47 -18.11 -6.40
N THR A 247 -5.71 -18.05 -7.49
CA THR A 247 -4.83 -19.14 -7.92
C THR A 247 -3.58 -19.25 -7.04
N ALA A 248 -2.98 -18.12 -6.67
CA ALA A 248 -1.84 -18.06 -5.76
C ALA A 248 -2.21 -18.55 -4.36
N ASN A 249 -3.45 -18.27 -3.92
CA ASN A 249 -4.02 -18.72 -2.65
C ASN A 249 -3.09 -18.42 -1.46
N ASP A 250 -2.57 -17.20 -1.42
CA ASP A 250 -1.68 -16.75 -0.34
C ASP A 250 -2.44 -16.77 0.99
N PRO A 251 -2.04 -17.61 1.97
CA PRO A 251 -2.77 -17.76 3.22
C PRO A 251 -2.74 -16.51 4.09
N ARG A 252 -1.90 -15.51 3.78
CA ARG A 252 -1.91 -14.23 4.49
C ARG A 252 -3.08 -13.34 4.06
N ILE A 253 -3.61 -13.54 2.85
CA ILE A 253 -4.74 -12.78 2.31
C ILE A 253 -6.05 -13.48 2.72
N PRO A 254 -6.96 -12.81 3.45
CA PRO A 254 -8.22 -13.42 3.87
C PRO A 254 -9.11 -13.76 2.67
N ALA A 255 -9.58 -15.01 2.57
CA ALA A 255 -10.45 -15.44 1.47
C ALA A 255 -11.77 -14.65 1.41
N GLY A 256 -12.34 -14.31 2.58
CA GLY A 256 -13.56 -13.49 2.67
C GLY A 256 -13.42 -12.10 2.05
N LEU A 257 -12.20 -11.52 2.07
CA LEU A 257 -11.93 -10.25 1.38
C LEU A 257 -12.01 -10.42 -0.14
N LEU A 258 -11.44 -11.51 -0.68
CA LEU A 258 -11.50 -11.83 -2.10
C LEU A 258 -12.92 -12.16 -2.55
N ASP A 259 -13.69 -12.85 -1.71
CA ASP A 259 -15.09 -13.20 -2.00
C ASP A 259 -15.98 -11.95 -2.07
N LYS A 260 -15.84 -11.02 -1.11
CA LYS A 260 -16.54 -9.73 -1.17
C LYS A 260 -16.20 -8.93 -2.42
N LEU A 261 -14.92 -8.92 -2.78
CA LEU A 261 -14.43 -8.20 -3.96
C LEU A 261 -15.03 -8.79 -5.24
N ASP A 262 -15.07 -10.12 -5.34
CA ASP A 262 -15.69 -10.84 -6.45
C ASP A 262 -17.19 -10.57 -6.54
N LEU A 263 -17.92 -10.66 -5.42
CA LEU A 263 -19.35 -10.34 -5.35
C LEU A 263 -19.63 -8.91 -5.80
N LEU A 264 -18.84 -7.95 -5.31
CA LEU A 264 -19.00 -6.54 -5.67
C LEU A 264 -18.74 -6.35 -7.18
N MET A 265 -17.69 -6.97 -7.71
CA MET A 265 -17.37 -6.88 -9.14
C MET A 265 -18.45 -7.54 -10.02
N GLN A 266 -19.00 -8.68 -9.60
CA GLN A 266 -20.07 -9.38 -10.31
C GLN A 266 -21.42 -8.64 -10.27
N SER A 267 -21.64 -7.78 -9.26
CA SER A 267 -22.85 -6.96 -9.16
C SER A 267 -22.93 -5.85 -10.21
N LEU A 268 -21.81 -5.48 -10.85
CA LEU A 268 -21.76 -4.42 -11.84
C LEU A 268 -22.13 -4.93 -13.24
N ASN A 269 -22.92 -4.13 -13.97
CA ASN A 269 -23.17 -4.36 -15.39
C ASN A 269 -21.97 -3.90 -16.21
N ASP A 270 -21.21 -4.84 -16.78
CA ASP A 270 -20.00 -4.53 -17.55
C ASP A 270 -20.24 -3.75 -18.85
N GLN A 271 -21.48 -3.69 -19.35
CA GLN A 271 -21.88 -2.88 -20.51
C GLN A 271 -22.10 -1.41 -20.15
N MET A 272 -22.19 -1.08 -18.87
CA MET A 272 -22.41 0.31 -18.44
C MET A 272 -21.25 1.20 -18.87
N THR A 273 -21.57 2.43 -19.25
CA THR A 273 -20.56 3.44 -19.57
C THR A 273 -20.06 4.08 -18.29
N VAL A 274 -18.75 4.09 -18.10
CA VAL A 274 -18.11 4.62 -16.89
C VAL A 274 -17.16 5.77 -17.23
N PRO A 275 -17.06 6.78 -16.35
CA PRO A 275 -16.07 7.83 -16.51
C PRO A 275 -14.68 7.30 -16.20
N ILE A 276 -13.72 7.71 -17.01
CA ILE A 276 -12.31 7.42 -16.85
C ILE A 276 -11.47 8.68 -17.06
N ALA A 277 -10.32 8.72 -16.40
CA ALA A 277 -9.37 9.82 -16.49
C ALA A 277 -7.94 9.29 -16.42
N ALA A 278 -7.00 10.12 -16.88
CA ALA A 278 -5.61 9.94 -16.53
C ALA A 278 -5.44 10.25 -15.03
N ALA A 279 -4.62 9.47 -14.36
CA ALA A 279 -4.41 9.57 -12.93
C ALA A 279 -2.94 9.35 -12.60
N HIS A 280 -2.47 10.06 -11.58
CA HIS A 280 -1.16 9.89 -10.99
C HIS A 280 -0.97 8.46 -10.44
N GLY A 281 -2.03 7.84 -9.91
CA GLY A 281 -2.04 6.44 -9.47
C GLY A 281 -1.43 6.21 -8.08
N ASN A 282 -0.73 7.21 -7.54
CA ASN A 282 -0.22 7.27 -6.17
C ASN A 282 -0.43 8.67 -5.55
N PHE A 283 -1.55 9.33 -5.86
CA PHE A 283 -1.82 10.70 -5.43
C PHE A 283 -2.10 10.74 -3.93
N THR A 284 -1.11 11.12 -3.14
CA THR A 284 -1.12 11.00 -1.68
C THR A 284 -0.47 12.21 -1.03
N PRO A 285 -0.70 12.47 0.27
CA PRO A 285 -0.09 13.59 0.97
C PRO A 285 1.44 13.68 0.85
N TRP A 286 2.14 12.56 0.64
CA TRP A 286 3.61 12.53 0.52
C TRP A 286 4.13 12.67 -0.91
N THR A 287 3.29 12.52 -1.94
CA THR A 287 3.66 12.77 -3.34
C THR A 287 3.33 14.20 -3.79
N ILE A 288 2.59 14.95 -2.98
CA ILE A 288 2.18 16.33 -3.25
C ILE A 288 3.04 17.31 -2.43
N LEU A 289 3.58 18.32 -3.12
CA LEU A 289 4.40 19.37 -2.53
C LEU A 289 3.73 20.72 -2.78
N LEU A 290 3.41 21.42 -1.69
CA LEU A 290 2.79 22.74 -1.74
C LEU A 290 3.81 23.82 -1.38
N SER A 291 4.02 24.79 -2.28
CA SER A 291 4.87 25.95 -2.03
C SER A 291 4.14 27.25 -2.36
N GLY A 292 3.59 27.88 -1.33
CA GLY A 292 2.66 29.00 -1.51
C GLY A 292 1.41 28.51 -2.23
N ARG A 293 1.17 29.01 -3.45
CA ARG A 293 0.07 28.56 -4.33
C ARG A 293 0.49 27.55 -5.39
N GLN A 294 1.77 27.23 -5.48
CA GLN A 294 2.28 26.32 -6.49
C GLN A 294 2.21 24.88 -5.98
N VAL A 295 1.59 23.99 -6.77
CA VAL A 295 1.54 22.56 -6.47
C VAL A 295 2.52 21.84 -7.39
N SER A 296 3.32 20.98 -6.78
CA SER A 296 4.26 20.11 -7.45
C SER A 296 3.93 18.67 -7.10
N VAL A 297 3.88 17.78 -8.08
CA VAL A 297 3.56 16.36 -7.86
C VAL A 297 4.74 15.51 -8.32
N VAL A 298 5.18 14.61 -7.46
CA VAL A 298 6.33 13.72 -7.68
C VAL A 298 5.92 12.26 -7.63
N ASP A 299 6.80 11.37 -8.09
CA ASP A 299 6.62 9.90 -8.03
C ASP A 299 5.55 9.36 -8.99
N TRP A 300 5.73 9.68 -10.28
CA TRP A 300 4.84 9.32 -11.38
C TRP A 300 4.98 7.86 -11.85
N GLU A 301 5.54 6.97 -11.02
CA GLU A 301 5.74 5.56 -11.39
C GLU A 301 4.43 4.77 -11.57
N ARG A 302 3.34 5.22 -10.91
CA ARG A 302 2.01 4.61 -11.00
C ARG A 302 1.07 5.30 -11.98
N TYR A 303 1.58 6.26 -12.76
CA TYR A 303 0.76 6.99 -13.72
C TYR A 303 0.11 6.04 -14.73
N ALA A 304 -1.18 6.29 -14.97
CA ALA A 304 -1.96 5.58 -15.97
C ALA A 304 -2.90 6.55 -16.68
N GLU A 305 -3.05 6.36 -18.00
CA GLU A 305 -3.89 7.21 -18.86
C GLU A 305 -5.39 6.92 -18.70
N GLU A 306 -5.73 5.77 -18.13
CA GLU A 306 -7.09 5.25 -17.99
C GLU A 306 -7.26 4.54 -16.63
N LEU A 307 -7.68 5.29 -15.61
CA LEU A 307 -8.20 4.77 -14.33
C LEU A 307 -9.65 5.24 -14.13
N PRO A 308 -10.38 4.65 -13.16
CA PRO A 308 -11.72 5.13 -12.82
C PRO A 308 -11.74 6.66 -12.61
N GLY A 309 -12.80 7.33 -13.05
CA GLY A 309 -13.01 8.73 -12.74
C GLY A 309 -12.90 8.97 -11.24
N LEU A 310 -12.24 10.06 -10.84
CA LEU A 310 -11.90 10.36 -9.44
C LEU A 310 -10.97 9.35 -8.73
N TYR A 311 -10.24 8.51 -9.46
CA TYR A 311 -9.28 7.57 -8.85
C TYR A 311 -8.35 8.23 -7.82
N ASP A 312 -7.66 9.30 -8.22
CA ASP A 312 -6.69 10.00 -7.36
C ASP A 312 -7.37 10.69 -6.17
N LEU A 313 -8.64 11.11 -6.29
CA LEU A 313 -9.40 11.65 -5.17
C LEU A 313 -9.61 10.58 -4.10
N PHE A 314 -10.20 9.44 -4.47
CA PHE A 314 -10.42 8.35 -3.50
C PHE A 314 -9.10 7.83 -2.96
N HIS A 315 -8.08 7.69 -3.81
CA HIS A 315 -6.74 7.29 -3.37
C HIS A 315 -6.20 8.24 -2.30
N PHE A 316 -6.28 9.55 -2.51
CA PHE A 316 -5.85 10.53 -1.52
C PHE A 316 -6.62 10.42 -0.20
N LEU A 317 -7.95 10.25 -0.25
CA LEU A 317 -8.81 10.21 0.95
C LEU A 317 -8.56 8.93 1.77
N TYR A 318 -8.50 7.77 1.11
CA TYR A 318 -8.15 6.50 1.78
C TYR A 318 -6.75 6.57 2.42
N GLN A 319 -5.76 7.10 1.69
CA GLN A 319 -4.38 7.21 2.20
C GLN A 319 -4.21 8.30 3.28
N SER A 320 -5.09 9.31 3.30
CA SER A 320 -5.10 10.32 4.36
C SER A 320 -5.65 9.76 5.67
N ALA A 321 -6.68 8.92 5.62
CA ALA A 321 -7.27 8.29 6.80
C ALA A 321 -6.28 7.33 7.49
N THR A 322 -5.56 6.50 6.73
CA THR A 322 -4.56 5.57 7.27
C THR A 322 -3.44 6.28 8.03
N ARG A 323 -3.05 7.48 7.60
CA ARG A 323 -2.00 8.30 8.25
C ARG A 323 -2.42 8.90 9.59
N ILE A 324 -3.72 9.06 9.86
CA ILE A 324 -4.22 9.61 11.14
C ILE A 324 -4.13 8.54 12.26
N ASN A 325 -3.51 7.37 11.99
CA ASN A 325 -3.52 6.19 12.85
C ASN A 325 -4.94 5.71 13.19
N ASN A 326 -5.94 6.14 12.44
CA ASN A 326 -7.30 5.67 12.57
C ASN A 326 -7.59 4.74 11.40
N GLN A 327 -7.37 3.44 11.61
CA GLN A 327 -7.54 2.39 10.60
C GLN A 327 -9.02 1.96 10.43
N ASP A 328 -9.94 2.74 10.99
CA ASP A 328 -11.37 2.50 10.90
C ASP A 328 -11.94 3.09 9.60
N TYR A 329 -12.68 2.26 8.87
CA TYR A 329 -13.40 2.70 7.68
C TYR A 329 -14.41 3.83 7.97
N SER A 330 -14.98 3.90 9.17
CA SER A 330 -15.90 4.99 9.55
C SER A 330 -15.28 6.38 9.36
N THR A 331 -13.99 6.52 9.68
CA THR A 331 -13.24 7.77 9.51
C THR A 331 -12.98 8.07 8.04
N THR A 332 -12.66 7.04 7.26
CA THR A 332 -12.49 7.14 5.81
C THR A 332 -13.81 7.59 5.16
N ARG A 333 -14.93 6.95 5.51
CA ARG A 333 -16.27 7.29 5.04
C ARG A 333 -16.65 8.73 5.36
N HIS A 334 -16.48 9.15 6.62
CA HIS A 334 -16.71 10.54 7.03
C HIS A 334 -15.87 11.53 6.23
N LEU A 335 -14.60 11.23 5.98
CA LEU A 335 -13.71 12.10 5.20
C LEU A 335 -14.18 12.20 3.74
N ILE A 336 -14.60 11.09 3.12
CA ILE A 336 -15.13 11.09 1.76
C ILE A 336 -16.43 11.89 1.71
N ASP A 337 -17.37 11.65 2.61
CA ASP A 337 -18.67 12.33 2.60
C ASP A 337 -18.52 13.83 2.87
N ALA A 338 -17.65 14.22 3.81
CA ALA A 338 -17.34 15.62 4.08
C ALA A 338 -16.67 16.32 2.88
N THR A 339 -15.90 15.58 2.07
CA THR A 339 -15.27 16.11 0.86
C THR A 339 -16.31 16.27 -0.26
N LEU A 340 -17.08 15.21 -0.56
CA LEU A 340 -18.06 15.21 -1.64
C LEU A 340 -19.26 16.14 -1.39
N ASN A 341 -19.52 16.51 -0.13
CA ASN A 341 -20.57 17.47 0.24
C ASN A 341 -20.20 18.95 0.02
N ARG A 342 -18.95 19.26 -0.33
CA ARG A 342 -18.55 20.65 -0.56
C ARG A 342 -19.06 21.18 -1.91
N PRO A 343 -19.34 22.48 -2.03
CA PRO A 343 -19.92 23.06 -3.24
C PRO A 343 -19.15 22.76 -4.52
N GLU A 344 -17.82 22.83 -4.47
CA GLU A 344 -16.94 22.55 -5.61
C GLU A 344 -17.11 21.13 -6.15
N TRP A 345 -17.29 20.16 -5.26
CA TRP A 345 -17.49 18.76 -5.62
C TRP A 345 -18.91 18.48 -6.08
N LYS A 346 -19.90 19.21 -5.57
CA LYS A 346 -21.27 19.16 -6.11
C LYS A 346 -21.29 19.62 -7.55
N LEU A 347 -20.66 20.76 -7.83
CA LEU A 347 -20.55 21.30 -9.20
C LEU A 347 -19.79 20.35 -10.13
N PHE A 348 -18.68 19.76 -9.65
CA PHE A 348 -17.93 18.77 -10.42
C PHE A 348 -18.81 17.56 -10.79
N ARG A 349 -19.57 17.02 -9.83
CA ARG A 349 -20.48 15.88 -10.08
C ARG A 349 -21.55 16.21 -11.12
N GLU A 350 -22.13 17.40 -11.04
CA GLU A 350 -23.14 17.86 -11.99
C GLU A 350 -22.54 18.04 -13.40
N THR A 351 -21.36 18.66 -13.48
CA THR A 351 -20.64 18.91 -14.74
C THR A 351 -20.30 17.62 -15.48
N TYR A 352 -19.86 16.59 -14.74
CA TYR A 352 -19.43 15.31 -15.32
C TYR A 352 -20.48 14.20 -15.22
N GLN A 353 -21.71 14.50 -14.77
CA GLN A 353 -22.80 13.54 -14.53
C GLN A 353 -22.34 12.28 -13.78
N LEU A 354 -21.58 12.51 -12.71
CA LEU A 354 -20.82 11.47 -12.04
C LEU A 354 -21.60 10.81 -10.91
N ASP A 355 -21.73 9.48 -10.98
CA ASP A 355 -22.06 8.66 -9.83
C ASP A 355 -20.81 8.41 -8.99
N THR A 356 -20.72 9.10 -7.84
CA THR A 356 -19.58 8.94 -6.92
C THR A 356 -19.54 7.60 -6.23
N GLY A 357 -20.67 6.92 -6.05
CA GLY A 357 -20.69 5.59 -5.44
C GLY A 357 -20.11 4.55 -6.38
N LEU A 358 -20.52 4.59 -7.65
CA LEU A 358 -19.90 3.78 -8.69
C LEU A 358 -18.40 4.06 -8.81
N ALA A 359 -18.00 5.34 -8.79
CA ALA A 359 -16.59 5.71 -8.87
C ALA A 359 -15.76 5.13 -7.71
N GLU A 360 -16.29 5.14 -6.49
CA GLU A 360 -15.63 4.52 -5.32
C GLU A 360 -15.55 3.00 -5.44
N ILE A 361 -16.63 2.34 -5.90
CA ILE A 361 -16.65 0.89 -6.14
C ILE A 361 -15.57 0.50 -7.17
N LEU A 362 -15.46 1.23 -8.28
CA LEU A 362 -14.44 0.97 -9.31
C LEU A 362 -13.03 1.24 -8.79
N TYR A 363 -12.85 2.27 -7.97
CA TYR A 363 -11.59 2.54 -7.26
C TYR A 363 -11.20 1.36 -6.35
N LEU A 364 -12.14 0.84 -5.55
CA LEU A 364 -11.91 -0.31 -4.67
C LEU A 364 -11.58 -1.57 -5.47
N ALA A 365 -12.35 -1.88 -6.51
CA ALA A 365 -12.13 -3.03 -7.38
C ALA A 365 -10.70 -3.05 -7.95
N TYR A 366 -10.24 -1.92 -8.49
CA TYR A 366 -8.89 -1.83 -9.04
C TYR A 366 -7.80 -1.77 -7.96
N THR A 367 -7.95 -0.90 -6.96
CA THR A 367 -6.90 -0.65 -5.96
C THR A 367 -6.66 -1.86 -5.07
N VAL A 368 -7.72 -2.52 -4.60
CA VAL A 368 -7.61 -3.69 -3.72
C VAL A 368 -6.95 -4.83 -4.48
N THR A 369 -7.43 -5.18 -5.68
CA THR A 369 -6.83 -6.28 -6.47
C THR A 369 -5.36 -6.01 -6.83
N ALA A 370 -5.02 -4.79 -7.27
CA ALA A 370 -3.65 -4.43 -7.61
C ALA A 370 -2.72 -4.46 -6.39
N THR A 371 -3.15 -3.91 -5.25
CA THR A 371 -2.30 -3.84 -4.05
C THR A 371 -2.14 -5.21 -3.38
N LEU A 372 -3.18 -6.04 -3.36
CA LEU A 372 -3.06 -7.43 -2.88
C LEU A 372 -2.09 -8.24 -3.74
N GLN A 373 -2.04 -7.99 -5.05
CA GLN A 373 -1.05 -8.62 -5.91
C GLN A 373 0.37 -8.20 -5.54
N ASP A 374 0.60 -6.92 -5.25
CA ASP A 374 1.90 -6.43 -4.73
C ASP A 374 2.24 -7.11 -3.39
N TYR A 375 1.27 -7.28 -2.49
CA TYR A 375 1.46 -7.90 -1.18
C TYR A 375 1.75 -9.39 -1.23
N SER A 376 1.12 -10.14 -2.14
CA SER A 376 1.39 -11.57 -2.29
C SER A 376 2.84 -11.85 -2.73
N GLN A 377 3.48 -10.89 -3.40
CA GLN A 377 4.89 -10.99 -3.83
C GLN A 377 5.89 -10.55 -2.75
N GLN A 378 5.43 -9.92 -1.67
CA GLN A 378 6.30 -9.48 -0.58
C GLN A 378 6.53 -10.63 0.41
N MET A 379 7.77 -10.80 0.88
CA MET A 379 8.07 -11.81 1.89
C MET A 379 7.52 -11.41 3.26
N ASP A 380 7.73 -10.15 3.65
CA ASP A 380 7.31 -9.61 4.94
C ASP A 380 6.31 -8.47 4.72
N TRP A 381 5.23 -8.47 5.50
CA TRP A 381 4.26 -7.38 5.53
C TRP A 381 4.58 -6.41 6.66
N SER A 382 4.41 -5.12 6.40
CA SER A 382 4.48 -4.13 7.48
C SER A 382 3.24 -4.21 8.38
N GLU A 383 3.32 -3.72 9.62
CA GLU A 383 2.18 -3.63 10.55
C GLU A 383 1.00 -2.84 9.94
N GLN A 384 1.26 -1.93 9.00
CA GLN A 384 0.23 -1.13 8.34
C GLN A 384 -0.69 -1.95 7.41
N VAL A 385 -0.22 -3.11 6.92
CA VAL A 385 -0.98 -3.93 5.97
C VAL A 385 -2.27 -4.45 6.60
N SER A 386 -2.22 -4.95 7.85
CA SER A 386 -3.40 -5.49 8.53
C SER A 386 -4.51 -4.43 8.66
N GLY A 387 -4.15 -3.21 9.06
CA GLY A 387 -5.10 -2.09 9.12
C GLY A 387 -5.74 -1.76 7.78
N GLN A 388 -4.95 -1.78 6.70
CA GLN A 388 -5.45 -1.50 5.36
C GLN A 388 -6.40 -2.59 4.86
N LEU A 389 -6.11 -3.87 5.15
CA LEU A 389 -7.01 -4.98 4.84
C LEU A 389 -8.35 -4.83 5.55
N THR A 390 -8.35 -4.43 6.82
CA THR A 390 -9.57 -4.16 7.59
C THR A 390 -10.38 -3.03 6.97
N THR A 391 -9.75 -1.88 6.70
CA THR A 391 -10.42 -0.75 6.04
C THR A 391 -11.05 -1.15 4.70
N TRP A 392 -10.38 -1.99 3.91
CA TRP A 392 -10.95 -2.50 2.65
C TRP A 392 -12.09 -3.49 2.86
N SER A 393 -11.99 -4.42 3.82
CA SER A 393 -13.07 -5.35 4.14
C SER A 393 -14.35 -4.61 4.52
N ASP A 394 -14.23 -3.61 5.40
CA ASP A 394 -15.35 -2.79 5.86
C ASP A 394 -15.93 -1.94 4.71
N ALA A 395 -15.07 -1.38 3.84
CA ALA A 395 -15.52 -0.64 2.66
C ALA A 395 -16.31 -1.53 1.68
N LEU A 396 -15.86 -2.76 1.46
CA LEU A 396 -16.58 -3.72 0.63
C LEU A 396 -17.91 -4.13 1.28
N THR A 397 -17.94 -4.37 2.59
CA THR A 397 -19.19 -4.61 3.34
C THR A 397 -20.17 -3.45 3.16
N HIS A 398 -19.70 -2.21 3.30
CA HIS A 398 -20.54 -1.02 3.10
C HIS A 398 -21.18 -0.99 1.72
N TRP A 399 -20.40 -1.22 0.66
CA TRP A 399 -20.92 -1.17 -0.71
C TRP A 399 -21.82 -2.36 -1.06
N LEU A 400 -21.50 -3.57 -0.60
CA LEU A 400 -22.34 -4.75 -0.80
C LEU A 400 -23.70 -4.61 -0.09
N ASN A 401 -23.72 -4.07 1.13
CA ASN A 401 -24.95 -3.77 1.86
C ASN A 401 -25.75 -2.67 1.14
N ARG A 402 -25.09 -1.56 0.74
CA ARG A 402 -25.76 -0.42 0.10
C ARG A 402 -26.34 -0.73 -1.27
N GLN A 403 -25.74 -1.67 -2.01
CA GLN A 403 -26.22 -2.16 -3.30
C GLN A 403 -27.20 -3.35 -3.15
N GLU A 404 -27.54 -3.74 -1.92
CA GLU A 404 -28.42 -4.87 -1.61
C GLU A 404 -27.98 -6.20 -2.25
N VAL A 405 -26.66 -6.37 -2.45
CA VAL A 405 -26.06 -7.55 -3.10
C VAL A 405 -26.05 -8.77 -2.17
N SER A 406 -26.01 -8.55 -0.87
CA SER A 406 -25.97 -9.61 0.16
C SER A 406 -26.72 -9.14 1.40
N SER A 407 -27.30 -10.08 2.15
CA SER A 407 -27.96 -9.76 3.42
C SER A 407 -26.97 -9.43 4.52
N ASP A 408 -27.43 -8.75 5.57
CA ASP A 408 -26.53 -8.31 6.64
C ASP A 408 -25.91 -9.52 7.37
N HIS A 409 -26.67 -10.61 7.57
CA HIS A 409 -26.09 -11.80 8.20
C HIS A 409 -24.96 -12.41 7.37
N GLN A 410 -25.06 -12.40 6.03
CA GLN A 410 -24.05 -12.97 5.15
C GLN A 410 -22.76 -12.15 5.22
N LEU A 411 -22.90 -10.82 5.18
CA LEU A 411 -21.79 -9.89 5.30
C LEU A 411 -21.15 -9.98 6.69
N LEU A 412 -21.96 -10.00 7.75
CA LEU A 412 -21.49 -10.16 9.13
C LEU A 412 -20.74 -11.48 9.32
N PHE A 413 -21.20 -12.58 8.71
CA PHE A 413 -20.50 -13.86 8.75
C PHE A 413 -19.12 -13.78 8.08
N GLN A 414 -19.02 -13.15 6.91
CA GLN A 414 -17.76 -12.93 6.22
C GLN A 414 -16.81 -12.02 7.03
N ASP A 415 -17.34 -11.01 7.71
CA ASP A 415 -16.61 -10.11 8.60
C ASP A 415 -16.07 -10.82 9.84
N VAL A 416 -16.86 -11.73 10.44
CA VAL A 416 -16.38 -12.61 11.53
C VAL A 416 -15.24 -13.51 11.05
N ALA A 417 -15.37 -14.11 9.86
CA ALA A 417 -14.31 -14.94 9.28
C ALA A 417 -13.02 -14.14 9.03
N PHE A 418 -13.15 -12.91 8.50
CA PHE A 418 -12.03 -11.99 8.33
C PHE A 418 -11.38 -11.61 9.67
N TRP A 419 -12.18 -11.26 10.68
CA TRP A 419 -11.69 -10.88 12.01
C TRP A 419 -10.91 -12.01 12.69
N LEU A 420 -11.40 -13.25 12.55
CA LEU A 420 -10.74 -14.45 13.07
C LEU A 420 -9.40 -14.72 12.38
N HIS A 421 -9.30 -14.48 11.07
CA HIS A 421 -8.06 -14.61 10.28
C HIS A 421 -6.95 -13.68 10.78
N GLN A 422 -7.28 -12.51 11.31
CA GLN A 422 -6.31 -11.53 11.81
C GLN A 422 -5.79 -11.86 13.23
N GLN A 423 -6.31 -12.90 13.90
CA GLN A 423 -5.93 -13.19 15.29
C GLN A 423 -4.56 -13.91 15.38
N PRO A 424 -3.70 -13.60 16.38
CA PRO A 424 -2.36 -14.19 16.51
C PRO A 424 -2.31 -15.73 16.62
N ASN A 425 -3.41 -16.35 17.07
CA ASN A 425 -3.54 -17.79 17.26
C ASN A 425 -4.49 -18.43 16.22
N GLY A 426 -4.87 -17.70 15.17
CA GLY A 426 -5.90 -18.11 14.23
C GLY A 426 -5.40 -19.07 13.17
N THR A 427 -5.31 -20.37 13.46
CA THR A 427 -5.24 -21.42 12.42
C THR A 427 -6.60 -21.63 11.77
N LEU A 428 -7.28 -20.53 11.42
CA LEU A 428 -8.56 -20.55 10.71
C LEU A 428 -8.34 -20.18 9.26
N THR A 429 -8.10 -21.19 8.43
CA THR A 429 -8.36 -21.08 7.00
C THR A 429 -9.87 -20.99 6.82
N ALA A 430 -10.39 -19.75 6.80
CA ALA A 430 -11.71 -19.51 6.25
C ALA A 430 -11.69 -19.96 4.79
N THR A 431 -12.14 -21.19 4.53
CA THR A 431 -12.40 -21.65 3.18
C THR A 431 -13.53 -20.78 2.61
N SER A 432 -13.38 -20.32 1.37
CA SER A 432 -14.40 -19.52 0.70
C SER A 432 -15.74 -20.24 0.81
N TYR A 433 -16.72 -19.63 1.47
CA TYR A 433 -18.02 -20.25 1.65
C TYR A 433 -18.91 -19.90 0.46
N THR A 434 -18.89 -20.75 -0.57
CA THR A 434 -19.83 -20.66 -1.70
C THR A 434 -21.06 -21.51 -1.37
N GLY A 435 -21.99 -20.98 -0.57
CA GLY A 435 -23.20 -21.70 -0.14
C GLY A 435 -24.14 -20.86 0.73
N LEU A 436 -25.25 -21.47 1.19
CA LEU A 436 -26.17 -20.87 2.16
C LEU A 436 -25.43 -20.63 3.49
N VAL A 437 -25.14 -19.37 3.81
CA VAL A 437 -24.53 -19.00 5.09
C VAL A 437 -25.41 -19.55 6.23
N PRO A 438 -24.84 -20.29 7.18
CA PRO A 438 -25.64 -20.91 8.21
C PRO A 438 -26.15 -19.88 9.21
N ASP A 439 -27.41 -20.00 9.63
CA ASP A 439 -28.01 -19.19 10.70
C ASP A 439 -27.28 -19.38 12.06
N ALA A 440 -26.47 -20.43 12.18
CA ALA A 440 -25.70 -20.74 13.37
C ALA A 440 -24.29 -21.23 13.06
N VAL A 441 -23.31 -20.66 13.76
CA VAL A 441 -21.88 -20.96 13.64
C VAL A 441 -21.36 -21.47 14.98
N ASP A 442 -20.55 -22.53 14.96
CA ASP A 442 -19.85 -23.02 16.15
C ASP A 442 -18.37 -22.63 16.06
N LEU A 443 -17.89 -21.84 17.02
CA LEU A 443 -16.50 -21.40 17.11
C LEU A 443 -15.84 -22.00 18.34
N CYS A 444 -14.65 -22.59 18.17
CA CYS A 444 -13.82 -23.03 19.28
C CYS A 444 -12.62 -22.11 19.41
N VAL A 445 -12.65 -21.19 20.38
CA VAL A 445 -11.62 -20.15 20.56
C VAL A 445 -11.31 -19.94 22.04
N PRO A 446 -10.12 -19.41 22.39
CA PRO A 446 -9.80 -19.04 23.76
C PRO A 446 -10.82 -18.05 24.36
N GLN A 447 -10.98 -18.07 25.68
CA GLN A 447 -11.90 -17.17 26.38
C GLN A 447 -11.62 -15.69 26.09
N SER A 448 -10.35 -15.30 26.05
CA SER A 448 -9.92 -13.95 25.69
C SER A 448 -10.36 -13.57 24.27
N THR A 449 -10.15 -14.44 23.29
CA THR A 449 -10.52 -14.20 21.88
C THR A 449 -12.00 -14.02 21.69
N ALA A 450 -12.85 -14.79 22.38
CA ALA A 450 -14.28 -14.58 22.21
C ALA A 450 -14.83 -13.37 22.96
N LEU A 451 -14.21 -12.97 24.08
CA LEU A 451 -14.55 -11.68 24.71
C LEU A 451 -14.24 -10.54 23.73
N GLN A 452 -13.11 -10.63 23.02
CA GLN A 452 -12.77 -9.68 21.95
C GLN A 452 -13.75 -9.78 20.77
N LEU A 453 -14.17 -10.98 20.36
CA LEU A 453 -15.16 -11.17 19.30
C LEU A 453 -16.53 -10.58 19.68
N ALA A 454 -16.99 -10.79 20.91
CA ALA A 454 -18.24 -10.22 21.40
C ALA A 454 -18.17 -8.69 21.42
N TYR A 455 -17.04 -8.12 21.85
CA TYR A 455 -16.80 -6.68 21.79
C TYR A 455 -16.82 -6.16 20.34
N TYR A 456 -16.13 -6.85 19.43
CA TYR A 456 -16.11 -6.51 18.00
C TYR A 456 -17.54 -6.51 17.41
N LEU A 457 -18.30 -7.58 17.64
CA LEU A 457 -19.67 -7.72 17.12
C LEU A 457 -20.63 -6.68 17.69
N GLN A 458 -20.46 -6.29 18.96
CA GLN A 458 -21.28 -5.25 19.59
C GLN A 458 -21.10 -3.87 18.91
N HIS A 459 -19.92 -3.60 18.35
CA HIS A 459 -19.59 -2.34 17.69
C HIS A 459 -19.61 -2.44 16.15
N HIS A 460 -20.03 -3.59 15.61
CA HIS A 460 -20.04 -3.82 14.17
C HIS A 460 -21.16 -3.03 13.49
N SER A 461 -20.90 -2.45 12.31
CA SER A 461 -21.82 -1.56 11.60
C SER A 461 -23.14 -2.23 11.17
N LEU A 462 -23.14 -3.55 11.03
CA LEU A 462 -24.33 -4.34 10.67
C LEU A 462 -25.10 -4.89 11.88
N THR A 463 -24.59 -4.73 13.10
CA THR A 463 -25.24 -5.24 14.31
C THR A 463 -26.26 -4.23 14.82
N HIS A 464 -27.53 -4.63 14.88
CA HIS A 464 -28.58 -3.87 15.57
C HIS A 464 -28.60 -4.20 17.07
N GLU A 465 -28.54 -5.49 17.41
CA GLU A 465 -28.60 -5.95 18.79
C GLU A 465 -27.77 -7.22 18.97
N LEU A 466 -27.04 -7.29 20.08
CA LEU A 466 -26.30 -8.47 20.50
C LEU A 466 -26.77 -8.92 21.89
N VAL A 467 -27.25 -10.16 21.98
CA VAL A 467 -27.67 -10.79 23.24
C VAL A 467 -26.74 -11.96 23.54
N SER A 468 -26.03 -11.89 24.67
CA SER A 468 -25.27 -13.02 25.19
C SER A 468 -26.12 -13.83 26.15
N LYS A 469 -26.23 -15.14 25.92
CA LYS A 469 -26.90 -16.07 26.84
C LYS A 469 -25.89 -17.08 27.41
N PRO A 470 -25.86 -17.27 28.74
CA PRO A 470 -25.14 -18.39 29.33
C PRO A 470 -25.87 -19.68 28.97
N GLY A 471 -25.18 -20.59 28.28
CA GLY A 471 -25.61 -21.97 28.04
C GLY A 471 -24.85 -22.96 28.93
N GLU A 472 -25.32 -24.20 29.00
CA GLU A 472 -24.63 -25.29 29.72
C GLU A 472 -23.23 -25.54 29.13
N GLY A 473 -22.22 -24.84 29.66
CA GLY A 473 -20.82 -24.93 29.23
C GLY A 473 -20.43 -24.08 28.00
N MET A 474 -21.36 -23.30 27.42
CA MET A 474 -21.16 -22.51 26.19
C MET A 474 -21.72 -21.09 26.37
N ASN A 475 -21.03 -20.04 25.92
CA ASN A 475 -21.70 -18.75 25.73
C ASN A 475 -22.27 -18.69 24.31
N GLN A 476 -23.53 -18.32 24.19
CA GLN A 476 -24.18 -18.13 22.90
C GLN A 476 -24.36 -16.64 22.63
N LEU A 477 -23.89 -16.19 21.48
CA LEU A 477 -24.17 -14.85 20.97
C LEU A 477 -25.33 -14.95 19.97
N TYR A 478 -26.39 -14.20 20.23
CA TYR A 478 -27.48 -13.99 19.30
C TYR A 478 -27.36 -12.57 18.76
N ILE A 479 -27.05 -12.46 17.47
CA ILE A 479 -26.92 -11.17 16.79
C ILE A 479 -28.15 -10.97 15.91
N ARG A 480 -28.82 -9.84 16.09
CA ARG A 480 -29.84 -9.32 15.17
C ARG A 480 -29.22 -8.20 14.35
N CYS A 481 -29.28 -8.32 13.03
CA CYS A 481 -28.73 -7.35 12.10
C CYS A 481 -29.74 -6.22 11.79
N LEU A 482 -29.30 -5.18 11.07
CA LEU A 482 -30.14 -4.03 10.72
C LEU A 482 -31.30 -4.40 9.79
N ASP A 483 -31.10 -5.34 8.87
CA ASP A 483 -32.12 -5.92 8.01
C ASP A 483 -33.07 -6.93 8.71
N ASN A 484 -32.96 -7.07 10.04
CA ASN A 484 -33.64 -8.05 10.90
C ASN A 484 -33.25 -9.52 10.67
N SER A 485 -32.27 -9.82 9.83
CA SER A 485 -31.68 -11.15 9.77
C SER A 485 -30.92 -11.46 11.07
N THR A 486 -30.73 -12.75 11.37
CA THR A 486 -30.11 -13.17 12.63
C THR A 486 -28.94 -14.09 12.39
N LEU A 487 -27.85 -13.90 13.14
CA LEU A 487 -26.71 -14.80 13.20
C LEU A 487 -26.56 -15.30 14.64
N ARG A 488 -26.47 -16.62 14.82
CA ARG A 488 -26.13 -17.22 16.12
C ARG A 488 -24.69 -17.72 16.11
N ILE A 489 -23.91 -17.35 17.11
CA ILE A 489 -22.54 -17.86 17.28
C ILE A 489 -22.45 -18.58 18.62
N ASN A 490 -22.15 -19.88 18.59
CA ASN A 490 -21.88 -20.67 19.79
C ASN A 490 -20.37 -20.65 20.06
N LEU A 491 -19.97 -20.14 21.23
CA LEU A 491 -18.58 -20.03 21.65
C LEU A 491 -18.21 -21.19 22.58
N ASN A 492 -17.27 -22.01 22.12
CA ASN A 492 -16.73 -23.16 22.83
C ASN A 492 -15.31 -22.87 23.34
N TRP A 493 -15.09 -23.12 24.62
CA TRP A 493 -13.81 -22.87 25.32
C TRP A 493 -12.97 -24.14 25.56
N GLN A 494 -13.59 -25.32 25.40
CA GLN A 494 -12.98 -26.62 25.71
C GLN A 494 -13.34 -27.66 24.64
N VAL A 495 -12.33 -28.27 24.03
CA VAL A 495 -12.49 -29.50 23.24
C VAL A 495 -12.49 -30.68 24.21
N LYS A 496 -13.62 -31.39 24.38
CA LYS A 496 -13.66 -32.60 25.21
C LYS A 496 -12.89 -33.74 24.53
N PRO A 497 -11.87 -34.35 25.17
CA PRO A 497 -11.11 -35.47 24.60
C PRO A 497 -12.03 -36.67 24.29
N GLY A 498 -11.89 -37.29 23.12
CA GLY A 498 -12.57 -38.55 22.76
C GLY A 498 -13.83 -38.44 21.90
N LYS A 499 -14.23 -37.24 21.43
CA LYS A 499 -15.37 -37.04 20.50
C LYS A 499 -14.99 -36.40 19.16
N LEU A 500 -13.72 -36.50 18.77
CA LEU A 500 -13.22 -36.08 17.47
C LEU A 500 -13.22 -37.28 16.53
N SER A 501 -14.11 -37.29 15.55
CA SER A 501 -13.94 -38.13 14.36
C SER A 501 -13.69 -37.21 13.17
N VAL A 502 -12.48 -37.25 12.64
CA VAL A 502 -12.08 -36.53 11.44
C VAL A 502 -12.56 -37.36 10.26
N TRP A 503 -13.45 -36.82 9.44
CA TRP A 503 -13.85 -37.43 8.18
C TRP A 503 -13.40 -36.53 7.03
N SER A 504 -12.64 -37.08 6.10
CA SER A 504 -12.40 -36.45 4.81
C SER A 504 -13.61 -36.72 3.91
N LEU A 505 -14.33 -35.66 3.54
CA LEU A 505 -15.29 -35.75 2.44
C LEU A 505 -14.52 -35.57 1.13
N SER A 506 -14.04 -36.68 0.57
CA SER A 506 -13.56 -36.71 -0.81
C SER A 506 -14.76 -36.65 -1.77
N GLY A 507 -14.99 -35.49 -2.38
CA GLY A 507 -16.09 -35.32 -3.32
C GLY A 507 -15.97 -34.10 -4.23
N SER A 508 -15.49 -34.36 -5.45
CA SER A 508 -15.58 -33.57 -6.70
C SER A 508 -14.40 -32.64 -7.06
N ARG A 509 -14.26 -32.45 -8.38
CA ARG A 509 -13.06 -32.19 -9.21
C ARG A 509 -12.26 -30.90 -8.99
N LEU A 510 -12.38 -30.22 -7.85
CA LEU A 510 -11.67 -28.96 -7.58
C LEU A 510 -10.84 -28.93 -6.29
N GLY A 511 -10.57 -30.09 -5.68
CA GLY A 511 -9.48 -30.19 -4.69
C GLY A 511 -9.70 -29.44 -3.37
N THR A 512 -10.95 -29.17 -2.98
CA THR A 512 -11.26 -28.52 -1.70
C THR A 512 -11.49 -29.55 -0.61
N THR A 513 -10.73 -29.48 0.49
CA THR A 513 -10.97 -30.27 1.70
C THR A 513 -11.85 -29.45 2.65
N LEU A 514 -13.14 -29.78 2.74
CA LEU A 514 -14.03 -29.28 3.78
C LEU A 514 -13.78 -30.07 5.07
N VAL A 515 -13.16 -29.43 6.07
CA VAL A 515 -13.08 -29.99 7.43
C VAL A 515 -14.36 -29.59 8.16
N GLY A 516 -15.43 -30.35 7.99
CA GLY A 516 -16.58 -30.29 8.88
C GLY A 516 -16.35 -31.21 10.07
N LEU A 517 -16.22 -30.67 11.29
CA LEU A 517 -16.43 -31.52 12.46
C LEU A 517 -17.93 -31.85 12.56
N LYS A 518 -18.28 -32.95 13.21
CA LYS A 518 -19.68 -33.30 13.47
C LYS A 518 -19.81 -33.73 14.92
N TYR A 519 -20.63 -33.03 15.70
CA TYR A 519 -21.02 -33.49 17.02
C TYR A 519 -22.07 -34.61 16.88
N LEU A 520 -21.76 -35.79 17.39
CA LEU A 520 -22.78 -36.82 17.67
C LEU A 520 -23.37 -36.53 19.06
N THR A 521 -24.56 -35.92 19.10
CA THR A 521 -25.41 -35.93 20.30
C THR A 521 -26.23 -37.22 20.32
N SER A 522 -26.45 -37.81 21.50
CA SER A 522 -27.22 -39.05 21.71
C SER A 522 -28.72 -38.94 21.43
N LYS A 523 -29.17 -37.84 20.81
CA LYS A 523 -30.54 -37.68 20.30
C LYS A 523 -30.48 -37.24 18.84
N SER A 524 -31.19 -37.99 18.02
CA SER A 524 -31.30 -37.92 16.56
C SER A 524 -31.87 -36.60 16.06
N VAL A 525 -31.02 -35.58 15.91
CA VAL A 525 -31.33 -34.40 15.08
C VAL A 525 -30.19 -34.21 14.11
N LYS A 526 -30.46 -34.36 12.81
CA LYS A 526 -29.51 -33.99 11.75
C LYS A 526 -29.35 -32.47 11.77
N ARG A 527 -28.30 -31.98 12.41
CA ARG A 527 -27.80 -30.60 12.25
C ARG A 527 -26.46 -30.67 11.54
N THR A 528 -26.33 -29.92 10.46
CA THR A 528 -25.05 -29.68 9.80
C THR A 528 -24.40 -28.53 10.56
N PHE A 529 -23.18 -28.76 11.04
CA PHE A 529 -22.44 -27.79 11.83
C PHE A 529 -21.16 -27.45 11.07
N THR A 530 -20.89 -26.15 10.89
CA THR A 530 -19.64 -25.66 10.30
C THR A 530 -18.73 -25.29 11.46
N TYR A 531 -17.57 -25.94 11.54
CA TYR A 531 -16.60 -25.71 12.59
C TYR A 531 -15.40 -24.95 12.06
N PHE A 532 -14.99 -23.98 12.86
CA PHE A 532 -13.72 -23.28 12.74
C PHE A 532 -12.84 -23.78 13.91
N ILE A 533 -11.75 -24.49 13.60
CA ILE A 533 -10.78 -24.98 14.60
C ILE A 533 -9.56 -24.07 14.57
N ALA A 534 -9.28 -23.39 15.69
CA ALA A 534 -8.04 -22.64 15.89
C ALA A 534 -6.83 -23.54 16.18
#